data_AF-W7D1P6-F1
#
_entry.id   AF-W7D1P6-F1
#
_cell.length_a   1.000
_cell.length_b   1.000
_cell.length_c   1.000
_cell.angle_alpha   90.00
_cell.angle_beta   90.00
_cell.angle_gamma   90.00
#
_symmetry.space_group_name_H-M   'P 1'
#
loop_
_entity.id
_entity.type
_entity.pdbx_description
1 polymer ?
#
loop_
_entity_poly.entity_id
_entity_poly.type
_entity_poly.pdbx_seq_one_letter_code
_entity_poly.pdbx_strand_id
1 'polypeptide(L)' 'MVDVYVVVTYGVKISEVARNIQENIKYNLGKQLNIEANEINVYVQGVRLLND' A
#
# COMPACT_ATOMS: atom_id res chain seq x y z
N MET A 1 -5.46 -1.95 13.15
CA MET A 1 -5.71 -1.14 11.94
C MET A 1 -4.39 -0.58 11.47
N VAL A 2 -4.15 -0.57 10.16
CA VAL A 2 -2.93 -0.04 9.52
C VAL A 2 -3.36 0.92 8.43
N ASP A 3 -2.93 2.17 8.53
CA ASP A 3 -3.22 3.20 7.54
C ASP A 3 -1.94 3.55 6.80
N VAL A 4 -2.00 3.51 5.48
CA VAL A 4 -0.85 3.72 4.60
C VAL A 4 -1.11 4.91 3.72
N TYR A 5 -0.19 5.87 3.70
CA TYR A 5 -0.27 7.06 2.88
C TYR A 5 0.79 6.98 1.80
N VAL A 6 0.35 7.04 0.53
CA VAL A 6 1.25 6.90 -0.62
C VAL A 6 1.02 8.01 -1.64
N VAL A 7 2.11 8.38 -2.30
CA VAL A 7 2.08 9.13 -3.55
C VAL A 7 2.43 8.13 -4.64
N VAL A 8 1.53 7.98 -5.61
CA VAL A 8 1.71 7.03 -6.71
C VAL A 8 2.28 7.73 -7.93
N THR A 9 2.90 6.98 -8.81
CA THR A 9 3.40 7.53 -10.06
C THR A 9 2.31 7.54 -11.14
N TYR A 10 2.34 8.52 -12.06
CA TYR A 10 1.47 8.51 -13.22
C TYR A 10 1.76 7.30 -14.13
N GLY A 11 0.71 6.68 -14.68
CA GLY A 11 0.84 5.53 -15.57
C GLY A 11 0.75 4.16 -14.90
N VAL A 12 0.54 4.09 -13.58
CA VAL A 12 0.23 2.82 -12.88
C VAL A 12 -1.23 2.74 -12.45
N LYS A 13 -1.76 1.52 -12.35
CA LYS A 13 -3.12 1.27 -11.84
C LYS A 13 -3.12 1.37 -10.32
N ILE A 14 -3.81 2.37 -9.77
CA ILE A 14 -3.91 2.58 -8.32
C ILE A 14 -4.44 1.35 -7.59
N SER A 15 -5.44 0.67 -8.17
CA SER A 15 -6.02 -0.55 -7.59
C SER A 15 -4.99 -1.68 -7.41
N GLU A 16 -4.08 -1.82 -8.36
CA GLU A 16 -3.01 -2.81 -8.31
C GLU A 16 -1.96 -2.45 -7.25
N VAL A 17 -1.58 -1.17 -7.20
CA VAL A 17 -0.65 -0.66 -6.17
C VAL A 17 -1.23 -0.85 -4.77
N ALA A 18 -2.49 -0.48 -4.54
CA ALA A 18 -3.16 -0.64 -3.25
C ALA A 18 -3.21 -2.11 -2.82
N ARG A 19 -3.57 -3.01 -3.74
CA ARG A 19 -3.59 -4.45 -3.48
C ARG A 19 -2.20 -4.99 -3.12
N ASN A 20 -1.18 -4.61 -3.87
CA ASN A 20 0.21 -5.03 -3.59
C ASN A 20 0.71 -4.55 -2.23
N ILE A 21 0.34 -3.32 -1.82
CA ILE A 21 0.65 -2.78 -0.50
C ILE A 21 -0.04 -3.61 0.59
N GLN A 22 -1.34 -3.88 0.44
CA GLN A 22 -2.10 -4.67 1.41
C GLN A 22 -1.54 -6.10 1.57
N GLU A 23 -1.22 -6.77 0.46
CA GLU A 23 -0.64 -8.11 0.47
C GLU A 23 0.75 -8.12 1.14
N ASN A 24 1.61 -7.14 0.83
CA ASN A 24 2.91 -7.02 1.48
C ASN A 24 2.80 -6.80 2.98
N ILE A 25 1.93 -5.89 3.42
CA ILE A 25 1.75 -5.60 4.85
C ILE A 25 1.23 -6.83 5.57
N LYS A 26 0.20 -7.50 5.01
CA LYS A 26 -0.35 -8.74 5.59
C LYS A 26 0.73 -9.82 5.70
N TYR A 27 1.54 -10.00 4.66
CA TYR A 27 2.63 -10.97 4.66
C TYR A 27 3.69 -10.66 5.71
N ASN A 28 4.16 -9.42 5.78
CA ASN A 28 5.22 -9.03 6.72
C ASN A 28 4.74 -9.09 8.19
N LEU A 29 3.53 -8.61 8.48
CA LEU A 29 2.96 -8.67 9.84
C LEU A 29 2.73 -10.11 10.31
N GLY A 30 2.18 -10.96 9.44
CA GLY A 30 1.96 -12.37 9.76
C GLY A 30 3.27 -13.12 9.95
N LYS A 31 4.26 -12.89 9.07
CA LYS A 31 5.52 -13.63 9.08
C LYS A 31 6.52 -13.17 10.15
N GLN A 32 6.63 -11.87 10.40
CA GLN A 32 7.66 -11.33 11.29
C GLN A 32 7.17 -11.18 12.73
N LEU A 33 5.90 -10.83 12.92
CA LEU A 33 5.37 -10.48 14.22
C LEU A 33 4.29 -11.45 14.71
N ASN A 34 3.84 -12.38 13.85
CA ASN A 34 2.69 -13.25 14.09
C ASN A 34 1.43 -12.44 14.47
N ILE A 35 1.31 -11.25 13.88
CA ILE A 35 0.19 -10.32 14.08
C ILE A 35 -0.63 -10.30 12.79
N GLU A 36 -1.95 -10.43 12.92
CA GLU A 36 -2.88 -10.19 11.83
C GLU A 36 -3.42 -8.76 11.90
N ALA A 37 -3.27 -7.99 10.81
CA ALA A 37 -3.92 -6.70 10.70
C ALA A 37 -5.40 -6.90 10.38
N ASN A 38 -6.27 -6.42 11.27
CA ASN A 38 -7.73 -6.47 11.07
C ASN A 38 -8.19 -5.66 9.86
N GLU A 39 -7.55 -4.52 9.61
CA GLU A 39 -7.88 -3.58 8.53
C GLU A 39 -6.60 -2.94 8.01
N ILE A 40 -6.47 -2.84 6.68
CA ILE A 40 -5.36 -2.17 5.99
C ILE A 40 -5.95 -1.19 4.99
N ASN A 41 -5.85 0.11 5.32
CA ASN A 41 -6.37 1.19 4.50
C ASN A 41 -5.22 1.85 3.74
N VAL A 42 -5.41 2.09 2.44
CA VAL A 42 -4.43 2.75 1.58
C VAL A 42 -5.00 4.06 1.07
N TYR A 43 -4.36 5.16 1.44
CA TYR A 43 -4.73 6.52 1.08
C TYR A 43 -3.74 7.06 0.05
N VAL A 44 -4.21 7.25 -1.18
CA VAL A 44 -3.42 7.91 -2.22
C VAL A 44 -3.55 9.42 -2.07
N GLN A 45 -2.48 10.08 -1.68
CA GLN A 45 -2.47 11.52 -1.42
C GLN A 45 -2.21 12.35 -2.69
N GLY A 46 -1.63 11.74 -3.72
CA GLY A 46 -1.33 12.41 -4.96
C GLY A 46 -0.72 11.48 -6.00
N VAL A 47 -0.61 12.00 -7.23
CA VAL A 47 0.04 11.34 -8.35
C VAL A 47 1.22 12.18 -8.81
N ARG A 48 2.43 11.60 -8.88
CA ARG A 48 3.64 12.26 -9.39
C ARG A 48 3.95 11.77 -10.80
N LEU A 49 4.26 12.68 -11.71
CA LEU A 49 4.76 12.34 -13.05
C LEU A 49 6.22 11.87 -12.92
N LEU A 50 6.56 10.73 -13.52
CA LEU A 50 7.96 10.35 -13.76
C LEU A 50 8.47 11.20 -14.92
N ASN A 51 8.91 12.41 -14.62
CA ASN A 51 9.68 13.24 -15.56
C ASN A 51 10.77 13.94 -14.75
N ASP A 52 12.00 13.46 -14.89
CA ASP A 52 13.23 14.27 -14.93
C ASP A 52 13.91 13.94 -16.27
#